data_AF-A0A928C7Y7-F1
#
_entry.id   AF-A0A928C7Y7-F1
#
_cell.length_a   1.000
_cell.length_b   1.000
_cell.length_c   1.000
_cell.angle_alpha   90.00
_cell.angle_beta   90.00
_cell.angle_gamma   90.00
#
_symmetry.space_group_name_H-M   'P 1'
#
loop_
_entity.id
_entity.type
_entity.pdbx_description
1 polymer ?
#
loop_
_entity_poly.entity_id
_entity_poly.type
_entity_poly.pdbx_seq_one_letter_code
_entity_poly.pdbx_strand_id
1 'polypeptide(L)'
;MVMTNLEALKAQCKLICNTCYVDNDVALLSLFNAGIDATAEATANNPDIISTAILIVKGWVETSRSESGISVSVDIDNVKKSIMFWCNKAGLNASEYVDDIVVIDNGSNLW
;
A
#
# COMPACT_ATOMS: atom_id res chain seq x y z
N MET A 1 -4.46 -15.96 -19.38
CA MET A 1 -5.30 -15.02 -18.62
C MET A 1 -4.47 -13.78 -18.42
N VAL A 2 -4.94 -12.65 -18.91
CA VAL A 2 -4.24 -11.36 -18.76
C VAL A 2 -4.53 -10.83 -17.36
N MET A 3 -3.52 -10.30 -16.67
CA MET A 3 -3.67 -9.73 -15.33
C MET A 3 -4.40 -8.38 -15.43
N THR A 4 -5.42 -8.18 -14.62
CA THR A 4 -6.18 -6.92 -14.54
C THR A 4 -5.50 -5.92 -13.59
N ASN A 5 -5.83 -4.63 -13.71
CA ASN A 5 -5.37 -3.61 -12.77
C ASN A 5 -5.78 -3.90 -11.32
N LEU A 6 -6.96 -4.49 -11.09
CA LEU A 6 -7.39 -4.94 -9.77
C LEU A 6 -6.46 -5.99 -9.18
N GLU A 7 -6.15 -7.02 -9.96
CA GLU A 7 -5.24 -8.09 -9.53
C GLU A 7 -3.82 -7.54 -9.32
N ALA A 8 -3.37 -6.64 -10.19
CA ALA A 8 -2.06 -6.00 -10.10
C ALA A 8 -1.93 -5.16 -8.83
N LEU A 9 -2.93 -4.34 -8.51
CA LEU A 9 -2.93 -3.54 -7.28
C LEU A 9 -2.84 -4.40 -6.03
N LYS A 10 -3.69 -5.44 -5.92
CA LYS A 10 -3.70 -6.34 -4.77
C LYS A 10 -2.38 -7.10 -4.61
N ALA A 11 -1.82 -7.57 -5.72
CA ALA A 11 -0.51 -8.22 -5.72
C ALA A 11 0.61 -7.24 -5.32
N GLN A 12 0.56 -6.01 -5.82
CA GLN A 12 1.53 -4.97 -5.50
C GLN A 12 1.52 -4.60 -4.02
N CYS A 13 0.34 -4.47 -3.39
CA CYS A 13 0.25 -4.24 -1.95
C CYS A 13 0.93 -5.36 -1.15
N LYS A 14 0.73 -6.63 -1.56
CA LYS A 14 1.38 -7.79 -0.94
C LYS A 14 2.90 -7.83 -1.17
N LEU A 15 3.38 -7.35 -2.31
CA LEU A 15 4.83 -7.23 -2.59
C LEU A 15 5.48 -6.14 -1.74
N ILE A 16 4.76 -5.05 -1.46
CA ILE A 16 5.25 -3.97 -0.61
C ILE A 16 5.24 -4.40 0.86
N CYS A 17 4.12 -4.96 1.32
CA CYS A 17 3.92 -5.44 2.68
C CYS A 17 3.22 -6.81 2.65
N ASN A 18 3.94 -7.88 3.00
CA ASN A 18 3.46 -9.26 2.85
C ASN A 18 2.23 -9.62 3.70
N THR A 19 1.94 -8.84 4.74
CA THR A 19 0.79 -8.96 5.63
C THR A 19 -0.38 -8.07 5.21
N CYS A 20 -0.20 -7.20 4.20
CA CYS A 20 -1.25 -6.34 3.68
C CYS A 20 -2.10 -7.09 2.65
N TYR A 21 -3.25 -7.60 3.10
CA TYR A 21 -4.24 -8.24 2.24
C TYR A 21 -5.41 -7.27 2.01
N VAL A 22 -5.45 -6.67 0.83
CA VAL A 22 -6.46 -5.67 0.49
C VAL A 22 -7.72 -6.35 -0.02
N ASP A 23 -8.86 -5.97 0.56
CA ASP A 23 -10.18 -6.41 0.10
C ASP A 23 -10.52 -5.84 -1.28
N ASN A 24 -11.37 -6.56 -2.03
CA ASN A 24 -11.77 -6.14 -3.38
C ASN A 24 -12.42 -4.75 -3.37
N ASP A 25 -13.30 -4.47 -2.42
CA ASP A 25 -14.03 -3.20 -2.37
C ASP A 25 -13.09 -2.01 -2.13
N VAL A 26 -12.10 -2.19 -1.26
CA VAL A 26 -11.06 -1.17 -0.98
C VAL A 26 -10.17 -0.97 -2.21
N ALA A 27 -9.76 -2.05 -2.86
CA ALA A 27 -8.94 -1.96 -4.07
C ALA A 27 -9.71 -1.28 -5.23
N LEU A 28 -10.98 -1.62 -5.42
CA LEU A 28 -11.85 -1.00 -6.43
C LEU A 28 -12.06 0.49 -6.15
N LEU A 29 -12.35 0.85 -4.90
CA LEU A 29 -12.48 2.26 -4.49
C LEU A 29 -11.18 3.04 -4.72
N SER A 30 -10.04 2.43 -4.40
CA SER A 30 -8.73 3.08 -4.59
C SER A 30 -8.43 3.32 -6.07
N LEU A 31 -8.70 2.34 -6.94
CA LEU A 31 -8.55 2.47 -8.39
C LEU A 31 -9.50 3.52 -8.96
N PHE A 32 -10.76 3.54 -8.50
CA PHE A 32 -11.75 4.54 -8.88
C PHE A 32 -11.29 5.96 -8.52
N ASN A 33 -10.80 6.17 -7.29
CA ASN A 33 -10.30 7.47 -6.84
C ASN A 33 -9.04 7.90 -7.61
N ALA A 34 -8.22 6.95 -8.06
CA ALA A 34 -7.05 7.20 -8.91
C ALA A 34 -7.41 7.39 -10.40
N GLY A 35 -8.67 7.21 -10.80
CA GLY A 35 -9.09 7.28 -12.21
C GLY A 35 -8.64 6.10 -13.07
N ILE A 36 -8.34 4.95 -12.46
CA ILE A 36 -7.81 3.76 -13.14
C ILE A 36 -8.95 2.74 -13.35
N ASP A 37 -9.12 2.25 -14.58
CA ASP A 37 -10.05 1.17 -14.88
C ASP A 37 -9.55 -0.15 -14.27
N ALA A 38 -10.31 -0.69 -13.31
CA ALA A 38 -9.97 -1.92 -12.61
C ALA A 38 -9.94 -3.17 -13.50
N THR A 39 -10.69 -3.16 -14.60
CA THR A 39 -10.86 -4.31 -15.51
C THR A 39 -9.88 -4.31 -16.68
N ALA A 40 -9.21 -3.18 -16.92
CA ALA A 40 -8.20 -3.07 -17.98
C ALA A 40 -6.97 -3.95 -17.71
N GLU A 41 -6.29 -4.33 -18.79
CA GLU A 41 -5.03 -5.08 -18.74
C GLU A 41 -3.95 -4.29 -18.01
N ALA A 42 -3.32 -4.93 -17.03
CA ALA A 42 -2.26 -4.33 -16.24
C ALA A 42 -0.98 -4.17 -17.06
N THR A 43 -0.36 -3.00 -16.94
CA THR A 43 0.97 -2.73 -17.49
C THR A 43 2.03 -2.98 -16.43
N ALA A 44 3.13 -3.61 -16.80
CA ALA A 44 4.24 -3.86 -15.89
C ALA A 44 4.84 -2.56 -15.34
N ASN A 45 5.06 -2.52 -14.02
CA ASN A 45 5.60 -1.36 -13.29
C ASN A 45 4.81 -0.05 -13.52
N ASN A 46 3.49 -0.13 -13.74
CA ASN A 46 2.66 1.04 -13.88
C ASN A 46 2.81 1.96 -12.64
N PRO A 47 3.30 3.21 -12.81
CA PRO A 47 3.52 4.13 -11.70
C PRO A 47 2.25 4.44 -10.90
N ASP A 48 1.10 4.52 -11.55
CA ASP A 48 -0.17 4.86 -10.89
C ASP A 48 -0.66 3.72 -9.99
N ILE A 49 -0.49 2.47 -10.44
CA ILE A 49 -0.78 1.28 -9.63
C ILE A 49 0.17 1.19 -8.44
N ILE A 50 1.46 1.43 -8.66
CA ILE A 50 2.47 1.36 -7.60
C ILE A 50 2.24 2.46 -6.57
N SER A 51 1.97 3.70 -7.00
CA SER A 51 1.64 4.81 -6.11
C SER A 51 0.38 4.51 -5.29
N THR A 52 -0.69 4.03 -5.94
CA THR A 52 -1.93 3.63 -5.27
C THR A 52 -1.69 2.52 -4.24
N ALA A 53 -0.88 1.52 -4.59
CA ALA A 53 -0.52 0.43 -3.67
C ALA A 53 0.24 0.95 -2.44
N ILE A 54 1.19 1.87 -2.64
CA ILE A 54 1.95 2.49 -1.54
C ILE A 54 1.00 3.23 -0.61
N LEU A 55 0.06 4.03 -1.13
CA LEU A 55 -0.90 4.77 -0.31
C LEU A 55 -1.78 3.84 0.54
N ILE A 56 -2.25 2.72 -0.04
CA ILE A 56 -3.01 1.71 0.71
C ILE A 56 -2.16 1.12 1.83
N VAL A 57 -0.91 0.73 1.53
CA VAL A 57 -0.01 0.16 2.52
C VAL A 57 0.30 1.15 3.64
N LYS A 58 0.50 2.45 3.33
CA LYS A 58 0.70 3.48 4.35
C LYS A 58 -0.48 3.55 5.31
N GLY A 59 -1.70 3.68 4.78
CA GLY A 59 -2.91 3.70 5.61
C GLY A 59 -3.11 2.41 6.40
N TRP A 60 -2.76 1.25 5.83
CA TRP A 60 -2.80 -0.03 6.54
C TRP A 60 -1.79 -0.08 7.70
N VAL A 61 -0.56 0.38 7.49
CA VAL A 61 0.48 0.45 8.55
C VAL A 61 0.05 1.39 9.67
N GLU A 62 -0.53 2.54 9.33
CA GLU A 62 -1.04 3.53 10.29
C GLU A 62 -2.21 2.99 11.13
N THR A 63 -3.14 2.26 10.50
CA THR A 63 -4.37 1.76 11.15
C THR A 63 -4.18 0.43 11.90
N SER A 64 -3.17 -0.36 11.56
CA SER A 64 -2.90 -1.69 12.15
C SER A 64 -2.52 -1.67 13.64
N ARG A 65 -2.60 -0.53 14.34
CA ARG A 65 -2.32 -0.39 15.78
C ARG A 65 -3.48 0.10 16.64
N SER A 66 -4.68 0.29 16.09
CA SER A 66 -5.81 0.85 16.86
C SER A 66 -6.83 -0.15 17.44
N GLU A 67 -6.66 -1.47 17.28
CA GLU A 67 -7.53 -2.44 17.97
C GLU A 67 -6.72 -3.38 18.89
N SER A 68 -6.90 -3.20 20.20
CA SER A 68 -6.63 -4.22 21.21
C SER A 68 -5.16 -4.66 21.44
N GLY A 69 -4.17 -3.82 21.13
CA GLY A 69 -2.82 -3.98 21.68
C GLY A 69 -2.04 -5.24 21.25
N ILE A 70 -2.42 -5.89 20.14
CA ILE A 70 -1.64 -7.00 19.57
C ILE A 70 -1.53 -6.81 18.04
N SER A 71 -0.43 -6.20 17.59
CA SER A 71 0.11 -6.36 16.23
C SER A 71 1.63 -6.14 16.28
N VAL A 72 2.37 -7.24 16.38
CA VAL A 72 3.83 -7.28 16.64
C VAL A 72 4.61 -7.62 15.37
N SER A 73 4.05 -7.48 14.16
CA SER A 73 4.61 -8.15 12.98
C SER A 73 4.88 -7.28 11.75
N VAL A 74 4.62 -5.97 11.79
CA VAL A 74 4.94 -5.08 10.67
C VAL A 74 6.28 -4.40 10.91
N ASP A 75 7.30 -4.86 10.19
CA ASP A 75 8.62 -4.24 10.17
C ASP A 75 8.60 -3.01 9.26
N ILE A 76 8.46 -1.83 9.89
CA ILE A 76 8.35 -0.54 9.19
C ILE A 76 9.60 -0.25 8.35
N ASP A 77 10.79 -0.61 8.83
CA ASP A 77 12.03 -0.37 8.08
C ASP A 77 12.06 -1.21 6.81
N ASN A 78 11.58 -2.46 6.88
CA ASN A 78 11.43 -3.30 5.70
C ASN A 78 10.34 -2.79 4.75
N VAL A 79 9.22 -2.27 5.26
CA VAL A 79 8.19 -1.63 4.42
C VAL A 79 8.76 -0.40 3.71
N LYS A 80 9.48 0.48 4.43
CA LYS A 80 10.15 1.66 3.84
C LYS A 80 11.14 1.26 2.74
N LYS A 81 11.97 0.23 2.98
CA LYS A 81 12.89 -0.32 1.97
C LYS A 81 12.14 -0.85 0.74
N SER A 82 11.03 -1.54 0.95
CA SER A 82 10.21 -2.07 -0.14
C SER A 82 9.57 -0.95 -0.97
N ILE A 83 9.04 0.09 -0.32
CA ILE A 83 8.51 1.29 -0.99
C ILE A 83 9.60 1.95 -1.84
N MET A 84 10.79 2.19 -1.28
CA MET A 84 11.92 2.77 -2.03
C MET A 84 12.30 1.95 -3.27
N PHE A 85 12.32 0.62 -3.14
CA PHE A 85 12.60 -0.28 -4.25
C PHE A 85 11.56 -0.13 -5.38
N TRP A 86 10.26 -0.14 -5.04
CA TRP A 86 9.20 -0.05 -6.04
C TRP A 86 9.06 1.35 -6.65
N CYS A 87 9.31 2.40 -5.88
CA CYS A 87 9.42 3.75 -6.42
C CYS A 87 10.54 3.85 -7.48
N ASN A 88 11.72 3.28 -7.21
CA ASN A 88 12.81 3.24 -8.19
C ASN A 88 12.40 2.50 -9.48
N LYS A 89 11.72 1.35 -9.35
CA LYS A 89 11.22 0.58 -10.50
C LYS A 89 10.19 1.33 -11.35
N ALA A 90 9.40 2.18 -10.73
CA ALA A 90 8.35 2.97 -11.38
C ALA A 90 8.80 4.38 -11.82
N GLY A 91 10.01 4.80 -11.48
CA GLY A 91 10.46 6.19 -11.70
C GLY A 91 9.77 7.21 -10.79
N LEU A 92 9.24 6.78 -9.64
CA LEU A 92 8.60 7.64 -8.63
C LEU A 92 9.62 8.17 -7.64
N ASN A 93 9.36 9.36 -7.08
CA ASN A 93 10.17 9.94 -6.03
C ASN A 93 9.81 9.33 -4.66
N ALA A 94 10.69 8.49 -4.10
CA ALA A 94 10.42 7.76 -2.86
C ALA A 94 10.24 8.67 -1.63
N SER A 95 10.83 9.87 -1.61
CA SER A 95 10.73 10.78 -0.46
C SER A 95 9.29 11.22 -0.18
N GLU A 96 8.44 11.27 -1.22
CA GLU A 96 7.01 11.61 -1.10
C GLU A 96 6.21 10.56 -0.31
N TYR A 97 6.77 9.36 -0.11
CA TYR A 97 6.04 8.25 0.48
C TYR A 97 6.62 7.80 1.82
N VAL A 98 7.94 7.89 2.00
CA VAL A 98 8.66 7.25 3.12
C VAL A 98 8.68 8.11 4.39
N ASP A 99 8.74 9.43 4.25
CA ASP A 99 8.92 10.36 5.38
C ASP A 99 7.65 10.51 6.23
N ASP A 100 6.49 10.26 5.64
CA ASP A 100 5.18 10.44 6.27
C ASP A 100 4.63 9.18 6.98
N ILE A 101 5.36 8.07 6.98
CA ILE A 101 4.88 6.85 7.68
C ILE A 101 5.03 7.05 9.18
N VAL A 102 3.97 7.59 9.80
CA VAL A 102 3.83 7.78 11.24
C VAL A 102 3.09 6.59 11.84
N VAL A 103 3.54 6.13 12.99
CA VAL A 103 2.93 5.00 13.68
C VAL A 103 2.20 5.52 14.90
N ILE A 104 0.93 5.14 15.07
CA ILE A 104 0.22 5.39 16.32
C ILE A 104 0.77 4.41 17.36
N ASP A 105 1.62 4.91 18.26
CA ASP A 105 2.33 4.08 19.24
C ASP A 105 1.48 3.73 20.46
N ASN A 106 0.40 4.49 20.72
CA ASN A 106 -0.49 4.25 21.86
C ASN A 106 -1.89 4.86 21.66
N GLY A 107 -2.94 4.02 21.58
CA GLY A 107 -4.35 4.45 21.57
C GLY A 107 -4.81 5.05 22.92
N SER A 108 -4.01 4.91 23.98
CA SER A 108 -4.29 5.45 25.31
C SER A 108 -4.05 6.96 25.44
N ASN A 109 -3.71 7.67 24.36
CA ASN A 109 -3.58 9.14 24.35
C ASN A 109 -4.76 9.81 23.61
N LEU A 110 -5.80 9.05 23.26
CA LEU A 110 -7.00 9.53 22.56
C LEU A 110 -8.24 9.61 23.49
N TRP A 111 -8.04 9.52 24.80
CA TRP A 111 -9.09 9.72 25.84
C TRP A 111 -8.68 10.83 26.81
#